data_AF-A0A6L9VH43-F1
#
_entry.id   AF-A0A6L9VH43-F1
#
_cell.length_a   1.000
_cell.length_b   1.000
_cell.length_c   1.000
_cell.angle_alpha   90.00
_cell.angle_beta   90.00
_cell.angle_gamma   90.00
#
_symmetry.space_group_name_H-M   'P 1'
#
loop_
_entity.id
_entity.type
_entity.pdbx_description
1 polymer ?
#
loop_
_entity_poly.entity_id
_entity_poly.type
_entity_poly.pdbx_seq_one_letter_code
_entity_poly.pdbx_strand_id
1 'polypeptide(L)'
;MDSADYALRCYRYIKLNPARARLTDNPAAYRWSSCPANLGQRRHSALTPHPCWLALGNDPIERSNAYRALLDEALSDELLASIRLHLQQQRALGHDA
;
A
#
# COMPACT_ATOMS: atom_id res chain seq x y z
N MET A 1 -2.40 14.16 -11.74
CA MET A 1 -2.23 13.38 -10.51
C MET A 1 -0.81 13.59 -10.04
N ASP A 2 -0.61 14.05 -8.81
CA ASP A 2 0.74 14.19 -8.24
C ASP A 2 1.37 12.79 -8.09
N SER A 3 2.67 12.66 -8.32
CA SER A 3 3.43 11.41 -8.20
C SER A 3 3.32 10.84 -6.77
N ALA A 4 3.28 11.71 -5.76
CA ALA A 4 3.13 11.30 -4.36
C ALA A 4 1.76 10.67 -4.07
N ASP A 5 0.69 11.27 -4.60
CA ASP A 5 -0.68 10.76 -4.49
C ASP A 5 -0.81 9.40 -5.20
N TYR A 6 -0.23 9.26 -6.39
CA TYR A 6 -0.17 7.97 -7.08
C TYR A 6 0.57 6.89 -6.26
N ALA A 7 1.72 7.22 -5.67
CA ALA A 7 2.49 6.28 -4.86
C ALA A 7 1.70 5.80 -3.63
N LEU A 8 1.00 6.70 -2.93
CA LEU A 8 0.17 6.35 -1.78
C LEU A 8 -1.04 5.48 -2.17
N ARG A 9 -1.67 5.76 -3.32
CA ARG A 9 -2.73 4.91 -3.88
C ARG A 9 -2.22 3.49 -4.18
N CYS A 10 -1.04 3.36 -4.77
CA CYS A 10 -0.38 2.06 -4.99
C CYS A 10 -0.08 1.34 -3.67
N TYR A 11 0.39 2.06 -2.65
CA TYR A 11 0.60 1.49 -1.31
C TYR A 11 -0.70 0.89 -0.76
N ARG A 12 -1.80 1.65 -0.78
CA ARG A 12 -3.12 1.17 -0.33
C ARG A 12 -3.56 -0.06 -1.12
N TYR A 13 -3.44 -0.02 -2.44
CA TYR A 13 -3.75 -1.16 -3.29
C TYR A 13 -2.98 -2.41 -2.86
N ILE A 14 -1.66 -2.32 -2.71
CA ILE A 14 -0.82 -3.47 -2.34
C ILE A 14 -1.19 -3.99 -0.94
N LYS A 15 -1.39 -3.12 0.04
CA LYS A 15 -1.68 -3.56 1.43
C LYS A 15 -3.04 -4.18 1.60
N LEU A 16 -4.05 -3.71 0.88
CA LEU A 16 -5.40 -4.27 0.93
C LEU A 16 -5.55 -5.54 0.08
N ASN A 17 -4.53 -5.90 -0.71
CA ASN A 17 -4.58 -7.05 -1.59
C ASN A 17 -4.81 -8.39 -0.87
N PRO A 18 -4.18 -8.70 0.28
CA PRO A 18 -4.43 -9.95 1.01
C PRO A 18 -5.89 -10.12 1.42
N ALA A 19 -6.56 -9.04 1.82
CA ALA A 19 -7.99 -9.10 2.13
C ALA A 19 -8.85 -9.30 0.88
N ARG A 20 -8.55 -8.58 -0.22
CA ARG A 20 -9.26 -8.78 -1.49
C ARG A 20 -9.07 -10.19 -2.06
N ALA A 21 -7.89 -10.77 -1.88
CA ALA A 21 -7.57 -12.15 -2.25
C ALA A 21 -8.10 -13.19 -1.25
N ARG A 22 -8.82 -12.76 -0.19
CA ARG A 22 -9.38 -13.61 0.87
C ARG A 22 -8.35 -14.45 1.62
N LEU A 23 -7.12 -13.94 1.75
CA LEU A 23 -6.04 -14.57 2.51
C LEU A 23 -6.09 -14.20 4.00
N THR A 24 -6.70 -13.06 4.34
CA THR A 24 -6.91 -12.60 5.72
C THR A 24 -7.99 -11.54 5.77
N ASP A 25 -8.75 -11.47 6.87
CA ASP A 25 -9.71 -10.37 7.08
C ASP A 25 -9.03 -9.08 7.57
N ASN A 26 -7.79 -9.18 8.04
CA ASN A 26 -7.05 -8.05 8.59
C ASN A 26 -5.71 -7.84 7.84
N PRO A 27 -5.66 -6.91 6.87
CA PRO A 27 -4.43 -6.53 6.17
C PRO A 27 -3.25 -6.16 7.06
N ALA A 28 -3.51 -5.56 8.23
CA ALA A 28 -2.49 -5.18 9.20
C ALA A 28 -1.84 -6.38 9.91
N ALA A 29 -2.53 -7.53 9.94
CA ALA A 29 -2.03 -8.76 10.52
C ALA A 29 -1.30 -9.66 9.50
N TYR A 30 -1.34 -9.33 8.21
CA TYR A 30 -0.75 -10.17 7.17
C TYR A 30 0.79 -10.16 7.25
N ARG A 31 1.37 -11.29 7.67
CA ARG A 31 2.81 -11.45 7.93
C ARG A 31 3.68 -11.14 6.70
N TRP A 32 3.22 -11.47 5.51
CA TRP A 32 3.96 -11.29 4.25
C TRP A 32 3.63 -9.95 3.59
N SER A 33 3.57 -8.90 4.40
CA SER A 33 3.38 -7.54 3.95
C SER A 33 4.26 -6.60 4.78
N SER A 34 4.61 -5.45 4.21
CA SER A 34 5.14 -4.34 5.00
C SER A 34 4.08 -3.57 5.79
N CYS A 35 2.79 -3.91 5.66
CA CYS A 35 1.69 -3.28 6.39
C CYS A 35 1.95 -3.21 7.91
N PRO A 36 2.32 -4.30 8.60
CA PRO A 36 2.55 -4.26 10.05
C PRO A 36 3.72 -3.33 10.42
N ALA A 37 4.76 -3.27 9.60
CA ALA A 37 5.90 -2.37 9.85
C ALA A 37 5.54 -0.90 9.66
N ASN A 38 4.82 -0.58 8.58
CA ASN A 38 4.36 0.78 8.29
C ASN A 38 3.28 1.26 9.27
N LEU A 39 2.64 0.36 10.01
CA LEU A 39 1.71 0.65 11.11
C LEU A 39 2.39 0.67 12.49
N GLY A 40 3.71 0.56 12.56
CA GLY A 40 4.46 0.54 13.81
C GLY A 40 4.30 -0.74 14.64
N GLN A 41 3.62 -1.76 14.10
CA GLN A 41 3.37 -3.04 14.78
C GLN A 41 4.56 -4.01 14.68
N ARG A 42 5.54 -3.72 13.81
CA ARG A 42 6.80 -4.48 13.69
C ARG A 42 8.00 -3.57 13.96
N ARG A 43 8.61 -3.75 15.15
CA ARG A 43 9.73 -2.93 15.64
C ARG A 43 11.02 -3.07 14.83
N HIS A 44 11.32 -4.27 14.34
CA HIS A 44 12.53 -4.54 13.57
C HIS A 44 12.14 -4.89 12.13
N SER A 45 12.40 -3.96 11.23
CA SER A 45 12.04 -4.07 9.83
C SER A 45 13.22 -3.62 8.98
N ALA A 46 13.69 -4.47 8.08
CA ALA A 46 14.72 -4.11 7.09
C ALA A 46 14.16 -3.28 5.91
N LEU A 47 13.06 -2.56 6.14
CA LEU A 47 12.43 -1.76 5.09
C LEU A 47 13.05 -0.38 5.06
N THR A 48 13.48 0.04 3.88
CA THR A 48 13.78 1.45 3.62
C THR A 48 12.46 2.19 3.35
N PRO A 49 12.08 3.19 4.18
CA PRO A 49 10.83 3.90 3.99
C PRO A 49 10.87 4.77 2.73
N HIS A 50 9.78 4.75 1.96
CA HIS A 50 9.65 5.60 0.78
C HIS A 50 9.38 7.06 1.18
N PRO A 51 9.89 8.08 0.43
CA PRO A 51 9.66 9.49 0.75
C PRO A 51 8.19 9.86 0.96
N CYS A 52 7.27 9.33 0.15
CA CYS A 52 5.83 9.58 0.33
C CYS A 52 5.27 9.02 1.65
N TRP A 53 5.83 7.94 2.18
CA TRP A 53 5.45 7.44 3.50
C TRP A 53 6.06 8.30 4.61
N LEU A 54 7.31 8.74 4.43
CA LEU A 54 7.95 9.68 5.36
C LEU A 54 7.20 11.02 5.45
N ALA A 55 6.63 11.48 4.34
CA ALA A 55 5.85 12.70 4.28
C ALA A 55 4.49 12.63 5.01
N LEU A 56 4.06 11.46 5.49
CA LEU A 56 2.79 11.30 6.22
C LEU A 56 2.81 11.89 7.64
N GLY A 57 3.97 12.26 8.17
CA GLY A 57 4.11 12.76 9.53
C GLY A 57 5.57 12.97 9.93
N ASN A 58 5.80 13.78 10.95
CA ASN A 58 7.13 14.18 11.39
C ASN A 58 7.81 13.07 12.20
N ASP A 59 7.02 12.28 12.93
CA ASP A 59 7.51 11.17 13.74
C ASP A 59 6.89 9.80 13.35
N PRO A 60 7.45 8.68 13.83
CA PRO A 60 6.95 7.34 13.48
C PRO A 60 5.49 7.07 13.90
N ILE A 61 5.00 7.69 14.97
CA ILE A 61 3.63 7.52 15.48
C ILE A 61 2.67 8.26 14.56
N GLU A 62 2.96 9.54 14.25
CA GLU A 62 2.17 10.34 13.30
C GLU A 62 2.04 9.63 11.95
N ARG A 63 3.17 9.15 11.40
CA ARG A 63 3.19 8.42 10.12
C ARG A 63 2.34 7.14 10.18
N SER A 64 2.44 6.38 11.26
CA SER A 64 1.67 5.14 11.42
C SER A 64 0.17 5.40 11.53
N ASN A 65 -0.23 6.47 12.22
CA ASN A 65 -1.63 6.87 12.37
C ASN A 65 -2.21 7.38 11.05
N ALA A 66 -1.50 8.27 10.35
CA ALA A 66 -1.88 8.72 9.03
C ALA A 66 -1.98 7.56 8.03
N TYR A 67 -1.03 6.63 8.08
CA TYR A 67 -1.05 5.43 7.24
C TYR A 67 -2.23 4.51 7.55
N ARG A 68 -2.61 4.37 8.83
CA ARG A 68 -3.81 3.61 9.24
C ARG A 68 -5.08 4.23 8.65
N ALA A 69 -5.26 5.55 8.79
CA ALA A 69 -6.41 6.25 8.23
C ALA A 69 -6.54 6.03 6.72
N LEU A 70 -5.42 6.07 5.98
CA LEU A 70 -5.40 5.76 4.55
C LEU A 70 -5.85 4.33 4.22
N LEU A 71 -5.58 3.36 5.09
CA LEU A 71 -6.02 1.96 4.87
C LEU A 71 -7.48 1.75 5.21
N ASP A 72 -8.02 2.52 6.16
CA ASP A 72 -9.42 2.46 6.59
C ASP A 72 -10.37 3.15 5.58
N GLU A 73 -9.86 4.08 4.78
CA GLU A 73 -10.61 4.65 3.67
C GLU A 73 -10.96 3.59 2.60
N ALA A 74 -12.23 3.56 2.19
CA ALA A 74 -12.67 2.73 1.08
C ALA A 74 -11.92 3.12 -0.21
N LEU A 75 -11.33 2.12 -0.88
CA LEU A 75 -10.85 2.30 -2.24
C LEU A 75 -12.07 2.24 -3.17
N SER A 76 -12.38 3.35 -3.85
CA SER A 76 -13.45 3.33 -4.86
C SER A 76 -13.13 2.38 -6.00
N ASP A 77 -14.17 1.80 -6.61
CA ASP A 77 -14.00 0.92 -7.77
C ASP A 77 -13.34 1.65 -8.94
N GLU A 78 -13.63 2.95 -9.10
CA GLU A 78 -12.99 3.87 -10.05
C GLU A 78 -11.46 3.92 -9.84
N LEU A 79 -11.02 4.08 -8.58
CA LEU A 79 -9.61 4.13 -8.23
C LEU A 79 -8.92 2.78 -8.50
N LEU A 80 -9.58 1.67 -8.16
CA LEU A 80 -9.06 0.32 -8.47
C LEU A 80 -8.93 0.10 -9.98
N ALA A 81 -9.92 0.53 -10.76
CA ALA A 81 -9.89 0.44 -12.21
C ALA A 81 -8.73 1.27 -12.79
N SER A 82 -8.53 2.50 -12.31
CA SER A 82 -7.41 3.34 -12.75
C SER A 82 -6.04 2.71 -12.46
N ILE A 83 -5.84 2.15 -11.26
CA ILE A 83 -4.57 1.49 -10.90
C ILE A 83 -4.32 0.27 -11.80
N ARG A 84 -5.36 -0.55 -12.04
CA ARG A 84 -5.27 -1.72 -12.92
C ARG A 84 -4.96 -1.33 -14.36
N LEU A 85 -5.59 -0.27 -14.87
CA LEU A 85 -5.34 0.23 -16.21
C LEU A 85 -3.87 0.66 -16.39
N HIS A 86 -3.31 1.38 -15.43
CA HIS A 86 -1.90 1.80 -15.48
C HIS A 86 -0.92 0.63 -15.32
N LEU A 87 -1.26 -0.37 -14.50
CA LEU A 87 -0.47 -1.61 -14.41
C LEU A 87 -0.44 -2.40 -15.73
N GLN A 88 -1.56 -2.44 -16.45
CA GLN A 88 -1.63 -3.09 -17.78
C GLN A 88 -0.80 -2.35 -18.84
N GLN A 89 -0.59 -1.04 -18.66
CA GLN A 89 0.25 -0.21 -19.54
C GLN A 89 1.75 -0.36 -19.22
N GLN A 90 2.11 -0.69 -17.98
CA GLN A 90 3.50 -0.97 -17.56
C GLN A 90 3.84 -2.46 -17.71
N ARG A 91 3.88 -2.95 -18.96
CA ARG A 91 4.26 -4.34 -19.30
C ARG A 91 5.59 -4.77 -18.67
N ALA A 92 5.58 -5.91 -17.96
CA ALA A 92 6.72 -6.83 -17.90
C ALA A 92 6.38 -8.11 -18.70
N LEU A 93 7.38 -8.63 -19.41
CA LEU A 93 7.31 -9.58 -20.53
C LEU A 93 6.74 -10.97 -20.16
N GLY A 94 5.98 -11.54 -21.09
CA GLY A 94 5.64 -12.96 -21.16
C GLY A 94 4.91 -13.24 -22.47
N HIS A 95 5.67 -13.46 -23.56
CA HIS A 95 5.13 -14.09 -24.76
C HIS A 95 5.43 -15.58 -24.60
N ASP A 96 4.40 -16.36 -24.28
CA ASP A 96 4.48 -17.82 -24.32
C ASP A 96 4.20 -18.25 -25.77
N ALA A 97 5.26 -18.72 -26.45
CA ALA A 97 5.33 -19.83 -27.41
C ALA A 97 6.52 -19.65 -28.37
#